data_AF-D5WRV4-F1
#
_entry.id   AF-D5WRV4-F1
#
_cell.length_a   1.000
_cell.length_b   1.000
_cell.length_c   1.000
_cell.angle_alpha   90.00
_cell.angle_beta   90.00
_cell.angle_gamma   90.00
#
_symmetry.space_group_name_H-M   'P 1'
#
loop_
_entity.id
_entity.type
_entity.pdbx_description
1 polymer ?
#
loop_
_entity_poly.entity_id
_entity_poly.type
_entity_poly.pdbx_seq_one_letter_code
_entity_poly.pdbx_strand_id
1 'polypeptide(L)'
;MFKETVDAIVAHLENLVNTKTVIGEPITAGNTTLIPVVSASFGFGGGGGQGNEPEGSGGTGSGGGAGAKLTPTALVVIRDDDVKVFSLTQKGALERLAELVPELASKINQFRKSPEQKS
;
A
#
# COMPACT_ATOMS: atom_id res chain seq x y z
N MET A 1 -20.73 21.05 -3.51
CA MET A 1 -19.98 20.73 -2.27
C MET A 1 -19.61 19.25 -2.14
N PHE A 2 -20.54 18.32 -1.89
CA PHE A 2 -20.19 16.88 -1.71
C PHE A 2 -19.48 16.27 -2.93
N LYS A 3 -19.97 16.58 -4.14
CA LYS A 3 -19.37 16.11 -5.39
C LYS A 3 -17.94 16.63 -5.59
N GLU A 4 -17.70 17.91 -5.30
CA GLU A 4 -16.34 18.49 -5.37
C GLU A 4 -15.37 17.84 -4.37
N THR A 5 -15.85 17.47 -3.16
CA THR A 5 -15.02 16.75 -2.18
C THR A 5 -14.68 15.34 -2.63
N VAL A 6 -15.64 14.62 -3.22
CA VAL A 6 -15.41 13.27 -3.77
C VAL A 6 -14.45 13.33 -4.95
N ASP A 7 -14.64 14.28 -5.87
CA ASP A 7 -13.77 14.45 -7.04
C ASP A 7 -12.33 14.79 -6.61
N ALA A 8 -12.15 15.63 -5.57
CA ALA A 8 -10.83 15.93 -5.02
C ALA A 8 -10.15 14.70 -4.37
N ILE A 9 -10.91 13.86 -3.67
CA ILE A 9 -10.41 12.60 -3.09
C ILE A 9 -9.98 11.64 -4.21
N VAL A 10 -10.83 11.43 -5.23
CA VAL A 10 -10.54 10.54 -6.36
C VAL A 10 -9.28 10.98 -7.09
N ALA A 11 -9.13 12.28 -7.39
CA ALA A 11 -7.92 12.81 -8.02
C ALA A 11 -6.65 12.59 -7.18
N HIS A 12 -6.75 12.67 -5.85
CA HIS A 12 -5.62 12.36 -4.97
C HIS A 12 -5.29 10.87 -4.92
N LEU A 13 -6.31 10.01 -4.99
CA LEU A 13 -6.16 8.56 -5.04
C LEU A 13 -5.57 8.07 -6.36
N GLU A 14 -5.98 8.63 -7.50
CA GLU A 14 -5.42 8.32 -8.82
C GLU A 14 -3.92 8.57 -8.88
N ASN A 15 -3.46 9.67 -8.26
CA ASN A 15 -2.02 9.97 -8.14
C ASN A 15 -1.26 8.91 -7.30
N LEU A 16 -1.89 8.30 -6.31
CA LEU A 16 -1.30 7.22 -5.49
C LEU A 16 -1.31 5.86 -6.20
N VAL A 17 -2.33 5.61 -7.03
CA VAL A 17 -2.51 4.37 -7.82
C VAL A 17 -1.51 4.28 -8.97
N ASN A 18 -0.96 5.41 -9.42
CA ASN A 18 -0.07 5.49 -10.57
C ASN A 18 1.05 4.43 -10.47
N THR A 19 1.25 3.69 -11.57
CA THR A 19 1.76 2.30 -11.66
C THR A 19 3.09 1.99 -10.95
N LYS A 20 3.89 3.01 -10.61
CA LYS A 20 5.13 2.89 -9.82
C LYS A 20 4.88 2.40 -8.39
N THR A 21 3.67 2.53 -7.86
CA THR A 21 3.33 2.09 -6.50
C THR A 21 3.02 0.59 -6.43
N VAL A 22 2.56 -0.03 -7.53
CA VAL A 22 2.11 -1.43 -7.55
C VAL A 22 3.23 -2.39 -7.95
N ILE A 23 4.08 -1.96 -8.89
CA ILE A 23 5.32 -2.68 -9.25
C ILE A 23 6.48 -1.77 -8.85
N GLY A 24 7.24 -2.20 -7.86
CA GLY A 24 8.40 -1.48 -7.36
C GLY A 24 9.56 -1.50 -8.33
N GLU A 25 10.49 -0.58 -8.14
CA GLU A 25 11.70 -0.51 -8.95
C GLU A 25 12.56 -1.78 -8.78
N PRO A 26 13.11 -2.34 -9.88
CA PRO A 26 13.98 -3.49 -9.81
C PRO A 26 15.24 -3.20 -8.98
N ILE A 27 15.51 -4.05 -7.99
CA ILE A 27 16.73 -4.02 -7.19
C ILE A 27 17.64 -5.13 -7.72
N THR A 28 18.75 -4.75 -8.34
CA THR A 28 19.75 -5.70 -8.85
C THR A 28 20.87 -5.88 -7.83
N ALA A 29 21.20 -7.14 -7.53
CA ALA A 29 22.29 -7.52 -6.64
C ALA A 29 23.01 -8.74 -7.24
N GLY A 30 24.22 -8.52 -7.76
CA GLY A 30 24.94 -9.52 -8.54
C GLY A 30 24.17 -9.93 -9.80
N ASN A 31 23.91 -11.23 -9.94
CA ASN A 31 23.11 -11.83 -11.03
C ASN A 31 21.61 -11.95 -10.70
N THR A 32 21.18 -11.43 -9.55
CA THR A 32 19.81 -11.55 -9.08
C THR A 32 19.11 -10.19 -9.16
N THR A 33 17.99 -10.13 -9.88
CA THR A 33 17.09 -8.98 -9.94
C THR A 33 15.84 -9.26 -9.14
N LEU A 34 15.46 -8.32 -8.28
CA LEU A 34 14.30 -8.41 -7.41
C LEU A 34 13.31 -7.33 -7.79
N ILE A 35 12.06 -7.71 -8.07
CA ILE A 35 11.00 -6.77 -8.41
C ILE A 35 9.92 -6.87 -7.32
N PRO A 36 9.83 -5.88 -6.41
CA PRO A 36 8.79 -5.85 -5.38
C PRO A 36 7.41 -5.66 -6.01
N VAL A 37 6.42 -6.38 -5.51
CA VAL A 37 5.02 -6.22 -5.91
C VAL A 37 4.20 -5.84 -4.68
N VAL A 38 3.48 -4.73 -4.78
CA VAL A 38 2.66 -4.17 -3.72
C VAL A 38 1.23 -4.06 -4.22
N SER A 39 0.28 -4.58 -3.45
CA SER A 39 -1.13 -4.33 -3.68
C SER A 39 -1.55 -3.03 -3.01
N ALA A 40 -2.26 -2.18 -3.75
CA ALA A 40 -2.86 -0.97 -3.23
C ALA A 40 -4.38 -1.15 -3.15
N SER A 41 -4.98 -0.76 -2.02
CA SER A 41 -6.42 -0.77 -1.80
C SER A 41 -6.86 0.57 -1.27
N PHE A 42 -7.97 1.09 -1.78
CA PHE A 42 -8.48 2.40 -1.39
C PHE A 42 -9.96 2.26 -1.02
N GLY A 43 -10.40 3.03 -0.05
CA GLY A 43 -11.80 3.06 0.38
C GLY A 43 -12.20 4.49 0.70
N PHE A 44 -13.43 4.84 0.36
CA PHE A 44 -14.02 6.14 0.69
C PHE A 44 -15.46 5.93 1.13
N GLY A 45 -15.96 6.82 1.97
CA GLY A 45 -17.31 6.75 2.48
C GLY A 45 -17.73 8.10 3.04
N GLY A 46 -19.03 8.39 2.98
CA GLY A 46 -19.58 9.61 3.54
C GLY A 46 -21.06 9.44 3.86
N GLY A 47 -21.57 10.38 4.65
CA GLY A 47 -22.95 10.40 5.10
C GLY A 47 -23.38 11.81 5.46
N GLY A 48 -24.68 12.07 5.38
CA GLY A 48 -25.28 13.33 5.76
C GLY A 48 -26.63 13.12 6.42
N GLY A 49 -27.05 14.11 7.19
CA GLY A 49 -28.32 14.12 7.89
C GLY A 49 -28.88 15.53 7.99
N GLN A 50 -30.20 15.63 8.03
CA GLN A 50 -30.92 16.88 8.20
C GLN A 50 -31.91 16.73 9.35
N GLY A 51 -31.90 17.69 10.26
CA GLY A 51 -32.85 17.80 11.36
C GLY A 51 -33.80 18.97 11.12
N ASN A 52 -35.10 18.71 11.14
CA ASN A 52 -36.13 19.74 11.05
C ASN A 52 -36.76 19.95 12.44
N GLU A 53 -36.70 21.17 12.95
CA GLU A 53 -37.42 21.57 14.16
C GLU A 53 -38.67 22.39 13.81
N PRO A 54 -39.82 22.18 14.49
CA PRO A 54 -41.06 22.92 14.20
C PRO A 54 -40.99 24.43 14.49
N GLU A 55 -40.17 24.86 15.46
CA GLU A 55 -40.10 26.26 15.94
C GLU A 55 -38.65 26.80 16.02
N GLY A 56 -37.68 26.10 15.42
CA GLY A 56 -36.26 26.45 15.46
C GLY A 56 -35.60 26.42 14.06
N SER A 57 -34.36 26.92 13.97
CA SER A 57 -33.56 26.80 12.76
C SER A 57 -33.04 25.36 12.63
N GLY A 58 -33.67 24.55 11.78
CA GLY A 58 -33.20 23.20 11.45
C GLY A 58 -31.74 23.17 11.00
N GLY A 59 -31.07 22.03 11.21
CA GLY A 59 -29.64 21.85 10.99
C GLY A 59 -29.34 20.81 9.91
N THR A 60 -28.27 21.03 9.14
CA THR A 60 -27.70 20.04 8.23
C THR A 60 -26.30 19.68 8.65
N GLY A 61 -25.99 18.39 8.65
CA GLY A 61 -24.64 17.88 8.85
C GLY A 61 -24.24 16.95 7.72
N SER A 62 -22.98 17.01 7.32
CA SER A 62 -22.38 16.05 6.40
C SER A 62 -20.96 15.73 6.84
N GLY A 63 -20.52 14.49 6.60
CA GLY A 63 -19.17 14.05 6.85
C GLY A 63 -18.75 12.99 5.84
N GLY A 64 -17.43 12.85 5.65
CA GLY A 64 -16.86 11.83 4.80
C GLY A 64 -15.41 11.54 5.19
N GLY A 65 -14.90 10.42 4.69
CA GLY A 65 -13.54 9.97 4.91
C GLY A 65 -13.07 9.08 3.77
N ALA A 66 -11.75 8.98 3.65
CA ALA A 66 -11.09 8.06 2.73
C ALA A 66 -9.88 7.43 3.42
N GLY A 67 -9.47 6.27 2.93
CA GLY A 67 -8.31 5.53 3.41
C GLY A 67 -7.63 4.78 2.26
N ALA A 68 -6.34 4.58 2.42
CA ALA A 68 -5.50 3.80 1.52
C ALA A 68 -4.74 2.74 2.32
N LYS A 69 -4.53 1.57 1.73
CA LYS A 69 -3.71 0.48 2.27
C LYS A 69 -2.77 -0.02 1.19
N LEU A 70 -1.48 0.05 1.46
CA LEU A 70 -0.44 -0.59 0.66
C LEU A 70 0.01 -1.87 1.36
N THR A 71 -0.01 -2.99 0.66
CA THR A 71 0.39 -4.30 1.19
C THR A 71 1.41 -4.93 0.25
N PRO A 72 2.68 -5.13 0.66
CA PRO A 72 3.62 -5.94 -0.09
C PRO A 72 3.06 -7.35 -0.24
N THR A 73 2.80 -7.78 -1.48
CA THR A 73 2.17 -9.08 -1.75
C THR A 73 3.13 -10.11 -2.27
N ALA A 74 4.12 -9.70 -3.07
CA ALA A 74 5.07 -10.62 -3.66
C ALA A 74 6.42 -9.97 -3.97
N LEU A 75 7.41 -10.83 -4.21
CA LEU A 75 8.71 -10.48 -4.77
C LEU A 75 8.95 -11.37 -5.98
N VAL A 76 9.16 -10.76 -7.15
CA VAL A 76 9.65 -11.50 -8.32
C VAL A 76 11.16 -11.53 -8.24
N VAL A 77 11.74 -12.71 -8.28
CA VAL A 77 13.18 -12.95 -8.26
C VAL A 77 13.56 -13.52 -9.61
N ILE A 78 14.42 -12.80 -10.31
CA ILE A 78 15.03 -13.23 -11.56
C ILE A 78 16.49 -13.50 -11.23
N ARG A 79 16.98 -14.72 -11.43
CA ARG A 79 18.39 -15.05 -11.29
C ARG A 79 18.82 -15.80 -12.54
N ASP A 80 19.79 -15.23 -13.26
CA ASP A 80 20.21 -15.74 -14.58
C ASP A 80 18.97 -15.88 -15.50
N ASP A 81 18.62 -17.10 -15.91
CA ASP A 81 17.44 -17.41 -16.73
C ASP A 81 16.23 -17.95 -15.93
N ASP A 82 16.32 -18.02 -14.60
CA ASP A 82 15.25 -18.54 -13.73
C ASP A 82 14.41 -17.40 -13.13
N VAL A 83 13.08 -17.50 -13.26
CA VAL A 83 12.13 -16.53 -12.74
C VAL A 83 11.23 -17.20 -11.70
N LYS A 84 11.27 -16.71 -10.47
CA LYS A 84 10.45 -17.20 -9.35
C LYS A 84 9.67 -16.08 -8.70
N VAL A 85 8.42 -16.35 -8.34
CA VAL A 85 7.57 -15.41 -7.62
C VAL A 85 7.37 -15.91 -6.19
N PHE A 86 7.74 -15.09 -5.21
CA PHE A 86 7.58 -15.38 -3.79
C PHE A 86 6.43 -14.55 -3.24
N SER A 87 5.41 -15.21 -2.70
CA SER A 87 4.32 -14.53 -1.99
C SER A 87 4.77 -14.13 -0.59
N LEU A 88 4.74 -12.84 -0.27
CA LEU A 88 5.12 -12.32 1.04
C LEU A 88 4.00 -12.43 2.09
N THR A 89 2.79 -12.82 1.67
CA THR A 89 1.65 -13.02 2.58
C THR A 89 1.70 -14.35 3.33
N GLN A 90 2.57 -15.27 2.90
CA GLN A 90 2.75 -16.56 3.55
C GLN A 90 3.77 -16.46 4.70
N LYS A 91 3.47 -17.10 5.84
CA LYS A 91 4.43 -17.23 6.95
C LYS A 91 5.70 -17.96 6.46
N GLY A 92 6.88 -17.43 6.75
CA GLY A 92 8.15 -18.05 6.34
C GLY A 92 8.66 -17.62 4.96
N ALA A 93 7.97 -16.72 4.25
CA ALA A 93 8.35 -16.32 2.89
C ALA A 93 9.69 -15.56 2.84
N LEU A 94 9.96 -14.70 3.83
CA LEU A 94 11.21 -13.96 3.93
C LEU A 94 12.39 -14.87 4.28
N GLU A 95 12.14 -15.88 5.12
CA GLU A 95 13.13 -16.89 5.51
C GLU A 95 13.56 -17.73 4.32
N ARG A 96 12.61 -18.21 3.49
CA ARG A 96 12.90 -18.93 2.24
C ARG A 96 13.64 -18.07 1.22
N LEU A 97 13.30 -16.78 1.15
CA LEU A 97 14.00 -15.81 0.30
C LEU A 97 15.44 -15.59 0.75
N ALA A 98 15.69 -15.51 2.05
CA ALA A 98 17.02 -15.36 2.63
C ALA A 98 17.91 -16.59 2.39
N GLU A 99 17.34 -17.80 2.37
CA GLU A 99 18.06 -19.03 2.02
C GLU A 99 18.49 -19.06 0.55
N LEU A 100 17.66 -18.54 -0.36
CA LEU A 100 17.92 -18.54 -1.81
C LEU A 100 18.82 -17.39 -2.26
N VAL A 101 18.70 -16.24 -1.59
CA VAL A 101 19.45 -15.02 -1.90
C VAL A 101 20.13 -14.54 -0.61
N PRO A 102 21.37 -14.99 -0.32
CA PRO A 102 22.10 -14.62 0.89
C PRO A 102 22.29 -13.10 1.03
N GLU A 103 22.41 -12.39 -0.08
CA GLU A 103 22.52 -10.92 -0.12
C GLU A 103 21.25 -10.20 0.38
N LEU A 104 20.08 -10.84 0.32
CA LEU A 104 18.84 -10.29 0.89
C LEU A 104 18.78 -10.44 2.40
N ALA A 105 19.44 -11.44 2.97
CA ALA A 105 19.43 -11.69 4.42
C ALA A 105 19.99 -10.49 5.20
N SER A 106 21.01 -9.80 4.65
CA SER A 106 21.58 -8.60 5.26
C SER A 106 20.58 -7.43 5.27
N LYS A 107 19.82 -7.22 4.17
CA LYS A 107 18.80 -6.17 4.07
C LYS A 107 17.55 -6.46 4.92
N ILE A 108 17.08 -7.71 4.98
CA ILE A 108 15.92 -8.11 5.80
C ILE A 108 16.20 -7.88 7.29
N ASN A 109 17.42 -8.19 7.75
CA ASN A 109 17.85 -7.90 9.13
C ASN A 109 17.86 -6.39 9.43
N GLN A 110 18.13 -5.55 8.44
CA GLN A 110 18.07 -4.09 8.58
C GLN A 110 16.63 -3.58 8.69
N PHE A 111 15.71 -4.11 7.88
CA PHE A 111 14.27 -3.77 7.95
C PHE A 111 13.61 -4.26 9.24
N ARG A 112 13.94 -5.48 9.72
CA ARG A 112 13.41 -6.01 11.00
C ARG A 112 13.93 -5.29 12.24
N LYS A 113 15.06 -4.59 12.15
CA LYS A 113 15.64 -3.78 13.24
C LYS A 113 15.16 -2.32 13.27
N SER A 114 14.23 -1.92 12.41
CA SER A 114 13.60 -0.58 12.41
C SER A 114 12.23 -0.47 13.12
N PRO A 115 11.89 -1.15 14.23
CA PRO A 115 10.68 -0.82 14.99
C PRO A 115 10.89 0.28 16.05
N GLU A 116 12.03 0.97 16.09
CA GLU A 116 12.23 2.12 16.99
C GLU A 116 12.83 3.31 16.23
N GLN A 117 11.97 4.23 15.76
CA GLN A 117 12.06 5.66 16.14
C GLN A 117 10.98 6.53 15.48
N LYS A 118 10.22 7.21 16.36
CA LYS A 118 9.48 8.48 16.24
C LYS A 118 8.13 8.51 15.50
N SER A 119 7.03 8.49 16.26
CA SER A 119 6.49 9.66 16.98
C SER A 119 5.52 9.23 18.07
#